data_AF-A0AAN9M781-F1
#
_entry.id   AF-A0AAN9M781-F1
#
_cell.length_a   1.000
_cell.length_b   1.000
_cell.length_c   1.000
_cell.angle_alpha   90.00
_cell.angle_beta   90.00
_cell.angle_gamma   90.00
#
_symmetry.space_group_name_H-M   'P 1'
#
loop_
_entity.id
_entity.type
_entity.pdbx_description
1 polymer ?
#
loop_
_entity_poly.entity_id
_entity_poly.type
_entity_poly.pdbx_seq_one_letter_code
_entity_poly.pdbx_strand_id
1 'polypeptide(L)'
;MDMGLTLQAQLLPSNFTPTLLSIAYAGNNGKYEAAICAEGSLNDIDFSGKVVLCERGEDIGRIGKGKEVKRVGGAAMILMNDESSGFSLLAHVHVLPATHVSYYAGLRIKACINSTATPRATILFKGTVFRNSQSPAVKDTPEQQY
;
A
#
# COMPACT_ATOMS: atom_id res chain seq x y z
N MET A 1 -8.52 -15.83 19.26
CA MET A 1 -9.62 -15.29 18.43
C MET A 1 -8.98 -14.55 17.29
N ASP A 2 -9.09 -15.14 16.11
CA ASP A 2 -8.32 -14.82 14.90
C ASP A 2 -8.92 -13.57 14.22
N MET A 3 -8.20 -12.43 14.27
CA MET A 3 -8.63 -11.19 13.63
C MET A 3 -7.94 -11.01 12.28
N GLY A 4 -8.45 -11.73 11.27
CA GLY A 4 -8.05 -11.57 9.88
C GLY A 4 -8.45 -10.19 9.33
N LEU A 5 -7.47 -9.32 9.09
CA LEU A 5 -7.66 -7.99 8.50
C LEU A 5 -8.00 -8.12 7.01
N THR A 6 -9.19 -7.69 6.60
CA THR A 6 -9.66 -7.74 5.19
C THR A 6 -9.51 -6.35 4.57
N LEU A 7 -8.71 -6.22 3.51
CA LEU A 7 -8.46 -4.95 2.80
C LEU A 7 -8.71 -5.13 1.29
N GLN A 8 -9.37 -4.12 0.69
CA GLN A 8 -9.96 -4.19 -0.65
C GLN A 8 -8.96 -3.78 -1.74
N ALA A 9 -8.86 -4.60 -2.79
CA ALA A 9 -8.24 -4.26 -4.06
C ALA A 9 -9.24 -4.56 -5.18
N GLN A 10 -9.23 -3.78 -6.26
CA GLN A 10 -10.05 -4.00 -7.46
C GLN A 10 -9.16 -4.43 -8.63
N LEU A 11 -9.63 -5.48 -9.31
CA LEU A 11 -9.18 -6.09 -10.56
C LEU A 11 -7.67 -6.41 -10.64
N LEU A 12 -7.30 -7.56 -10.09
CA LEU A 12 -6.07 -8.27 -10.44
C LEU A 12 -6.36 -9.38 -11.47
N PRO A 13 -5.37 -9.73 -12.32
CA PRO A 13 -5.51 -10.88 -13.20
C PRO A 13 -5.85 -12.13 -12.38
N SER A 14 -6.69 -13.00 -12.93
CA SER A 14 -7.33 -14.18 -12.32
C SER A 14 -6.40 -15.24 -11.69
N ASN A 15 -5.09 -14.99 -11.64
CA ASN A 15 -4.06 -15.94 -11.22
C ASN A 15 -3.32 -15.49 -9.93
N PHE A 16 -3.92 -14.63 -9.11
CA PHE A 16 -3.29 -14.25 -7.84
C PHE A 16 -3.55 -15.29 -6.74
N THR A 17 -2.60 -16.20 -6.56
CA THR A 17 -2.60 -17.14 -5.42
C THR A 17 -2.09 -16.42 -4.18
N PRO A 18 -2.87 -16.35 -3.09
CA PRO A 18 -2.42 -15.77 -1.82
C PRO A 18 -1.16 -16.51 -1.34
N THR A 19 -0.02 -15.84 -1.40
CA THR A 19 1.27 -16.37 -0.98
C THR A 19 1.80 -15.53 0.18
N LEU A 20 2.38 -16.19 1.18
CA LEU A 20 3.04 -15.51 2.29
C LEU A 20 4.41 -15.00 1.82
N LEU A 21 4.54 -13.68 1.66
CA LEU A 21 5.73 -13.02 1.12
C LEU A 21 6.41 -12.18 2.20
N SER A 22 7.71 -11.97 2.10
CA SER A 22 8.40 -11.01 2.97
C SER A 22 7.90 -9.59 2.69
N ILE A 23 7.74 -8.78 3.72
CA ILE A 23 7.33 -7.38 3.60
C ILE A 23 8.48 -6.46 4.01
N ALA A 24 8.64 -5.34 3.29
CA ALA A 24 9.64 -4.33 3.61
C ALA A 24 9.04 -2.92 3.50
N TYR A 25 9.46 -2.03 4.39
CA TYR A 25 9.11 -0.61 4.33
C TYR A 25 10.13 0.13 3.46
N ALA A 26 9.64 0.83 2.43
CA ALA A 26 10.50 1.49 1.47
C ALA A 26 11.35 2.62 2.08
N GLY A 27 10.78 3.35 3.05
CA GLY A 27 11.46 4.44 3.75
C GLY A 27 12.33 4.02 4.93
N ASN A 28 12.68 2.72 5.06
CA ASN A 28 13.46 2.24 6.21
C ASN A 28 14.88 2.82 6.27
N ASN A 29 15.39 3.36 5.16
CA ASN A 29 16.67 4.08 5.08
C ASN A 29 16.56 5.57 5.43
N GLY A 30 15.38 6.04 5.88
CA GLY A 30 15.13 7.44 6.24
C GLY A 30 15.00 8.40 5.05
N LYS A 31 15.02 7.90 3.80
CA LYS A 31 14.87 8.73 2.60
C LYS A 31 13.39 8.93 2.30
N TYR A 32 12.94 10.19 2.25
CA TYR A 32 11.58 10.54 1.89
C TYR A 32 11.16 9.99 0.53
N GLU A 33 12.01 10.17 -0.49
CA GLU A 33 11.76 9.66 -1.84
C GLU A 33 11.52 8.15 -1.87
N ALA A 34 12.29 7.38 -1.07
CA ALA A 34 12.10 5.95 -0.95
C ALA A 34 10.79 5.62 -0.21
N ALA A 35 10.48 6.34 0.88
CA ALA A 35 9.21 6.17 1.61
C ALA A 35 8.01 6.32 0.68
N ILE A 36 8.04 7.28 -0.23
CA ILE A 36 6.96 7.52 -1.18
C ILE A 36 7.09 6.69 -2.47
N CYS A 37 8.08 5.80 -2.58
CA CYS A 37 8.35 4.97 -3.75
C CYS A 37 8.49 5.80 -5.04
N ALA A 38 9.28 6.86 -4.97
CA ALA A 38 9.62 7.71 -6.09
C ALA A 38 10.44 6.97 -7.15
N GLU A 39 10.35 7.39 -8.41
CA GLU A 39 11.10 6.77 -9.49
C GLU A 39 12.61 6.80 -9.21
N GLY A 40 13.26 5.63 -9.31
CA GLY A 40 14.69 5.47 -9.03
C GLY A 40 15.09 5.52 -7.55
N SER A 41 14.16 5.71 -6.63
CA SER A 41 14.46 5.83 -5.19
C SER A 41 14.70 4.50 -4.49
N LEU A 42 14.30 3.38 -5.09
CA LEU A 42 14.33 2.05 -4.47
C LEU A 42 15.59 1.24 -4.81
N ASN A 43 16.61 1.85 -5.42
CA ASN A 43 17.80 1.13 -5.90
C ASN A 43 18.76 0.67 -4.78
N ASP A 44 18.68 1.26 -3.59
CA ASP A 44 19.61 1.00 -2.50
C ASP A 44 19.26 -0.25 -1.67
N ILE A 45 18.08 -0.82 -1.89
CA ILE A 45 17.55 -1.95 -1.11
C ILE A 45 16.97 -2.97 -2.09
N ASP A 46 17.27 -4.25 -1.86
CA ASP A 46 16.63 -5.32 -2.63
C ASP A 46 15.15 -5.46 -2.23
N PHE A 47 14.24 -5.24 -3.17
CA PHE A 47 12.80 -5.46 -3.00
C PHE A 47 12.26 -6.65 -3.80
N SER A 48 13.14 -7.41 -4.47
CA SER A 48 12.75 -8.50 -5.35
C SER A 48 11.93 -9.56 -4.62
N GLY A 49 10.74 -9.87 -5.14
CA GLY A 49 9.83 -10.86 -4.57
C GLY A 49 9.11 -10.42 -3.28
N LYS A 50 9.27 -9.16 -2.83
CA LYS A 50 8.72 -8.67 -1.56
C LYS A 50 7.43 -7.89 -1.75
N VAL A 51 6.62 -7.82 -0.70
CA VAL A 51 5.56 -6.82 -0.56
C VAL A 51 6.21 -5.52 -0.10
N VAL A 52 6.02 -4.44 -0.85
CA VAL A 52 6.63 -3.14 -0.53
C VAL A 52 5.58 -2.22 0.07
N LEU A 53 5.83 -1.72 1.27
CA LEU A 53 5.03 -0.67 1.89
C LEU A 53 5.55 0.70 1.45
N CYS A 54 4.69 1.46 0.78
CA CYS A 54 4.93 2.83 0.33
C CYS A 54 3.96 3.79 1.05
N GLU A 55 4.41 5.01 1.27
CA GLU A 55 3.61 6.11 1.77
C GLU A 55 3.01 6.92 0.61
N ARG A 56 1.83 7.47 0.86
CA ARG A 56 1.25 8.50 0.02
C ARG A 56 2.11 9.76 0.10
N GLY A 57 2.30 10.39 -1.05
CA GLY A 57 3.00 11.67 -1.20
C GLY A 57 2.44 12.39 -2.43
N GLU A 58 2.38 13.71 -2.39
CA GLU A 58 1.62 14.51 -3.36
C GLU A 58 2.32 14.65 -4.72
N ASP A 59 3.65 14.56 -4.73
CA ASP A 59 4.45 14.83 -5.94
C ASP A 59 4.44 13.68 -6.96
N ILE A 60 3.99 12.48 -6.55
CA ILE A 60 4.10 11.26 -7.36
C ILE A 60 2.77 10.53 -7.44
N GLY A 61 2.25 10.39 -8.65
CA GLY A 61 1.02 9.64 -8.92
C GLY A 61 1.11 8.18 -8.46
N ARG A 62 0.01 7.65 -7.93
CA ARG A 62 -0.08 6.28 -7.37
C ARG A 62 0.31 5.16 -8.35
N ILE A 63 0.07 5.38 -9.64
CA ILE A 63 0.49 4.47 -10.71
C ILE A 63 2.02 4.47 -10.85
N GLY A 64 2.67 5.63 -10.75
CA GLY A 64 4.13 5.78 -10.77
C GLY A 64 4.80 4.98 -9.66
N LYS A 65 4.25 5.07 -8.43
CA LYS A 65 4.72 4.28 -7.28
C LYS A 65 4.68 2.77 -7.57
N GLY A 66 3.56 2.29 -8.12
CA GLY A 66 3.41 0.89 -8.51
C GLY A 66 4.38 0.47 -9.62
N LYS A 67 4.69 1.36 -10.58
CA LYS A 67 5.69 1.10 -11.62
C LYS A 67 7.09 0.97 -11.03
N GLU A 68 7.46 1.83 -10.09
CA GLU A 68 8.75 1.77 -9.42
C GLU A 68 8.91 0.46 -8.64
N VAL A 69 7.90 0.09 -7.83
CA VAL A 69 7.92 -1.20 -7.09
C VAL A 69 8.05 -2.38 -8.05
N LYS A 70 7.35 -2.36 -9.19
CA LYS A 70 7.48 -3.40 -10.22
C LYS A 70 8.87 -3.42 -10.85
N ARG A 71 9.47 -2.25 -11.12
CA ARG A 71 10.79 -2.09 -11.74
C ARG A 71 11.89 -2.75 -10.91
N VAL A 72 11.83 -2.62 -9.58
CA VAL A 72 12.78 -3.26 -8.66
C VAL A 72 12.42 -4.72 -8.31
N GLY A 73 11.46 -5.32 -9.01
CA GLY A 73 11.08 -6.73 -8.84
C GLY A 73 10.14 -7.00 -7.67
N GLY A 74 9.52 -5.98 -7.07
CA GLY A 74 8.54 -6.13 -6.01
C GLY A 74 7.35 -6.98 -6.46
N ALA A 75 6.92 -7.91 -5.59
CA ALA A 75 5.82 -8.82 -5.88
C ALA A 75 4.45 -8.16 -5.69
N ALA A 76 4.35 -7.20 -4.76
CA ALA A 76 3.13 -6.45 -4.50
C ALA A 76 3.42 -5.12 -3.78
N MET A 77 2.42 -4.26 -3.70
CA MET A 77 2.50 -2.97 -3.02
C MET A 77 1.38 -2.78 -2.00
N ILE A 78 1.73 -2.24 -0.84
CA ILE A 78 0.78 -1.64 0.11
C ILE A 78 1.02 -0.14 0.06
N LEU A 79 0.01 0.63 -0.32
CA LEU A 79 0.06 2.09 -0.24
C LEU A 79 -0.65 2.50 1.05
N MET A 80 0.04 3.16 1.98
CA MET A 80 -0.60 3.77 3.14
C MET A 80 -0.85 5.25 2.91
N ASN A 81 -2.04 5.72 3.29
CA ASN A 81 -2.34 7.14 3.33
C ASN A 81 -1.41 7.88 4.31
N ASP A 82 -1.17 9.15 4.00
CA ASP A 82 -0.68 10.15 4.93
C ASP A 82 -1.79 10.55 5.92
N GLU A 83 -1.43 11.27 6.98
CA GLU A 83 -2.36 11.63 8.05
C GLU A 83 -3.56 12.45 7.54
N SER A 84 -3.32 13.41 6.64
CA SER A 84 -4.37 14.29 6.11
C SER A 84 -5.40 13.54 5.26
N SER A 85 -4.98 12.45 4.59
CA SER A 85 -5.86 11.61 3.80
C SER A 85 -6.64 10.58 4.64
N GLY A 86 -6.25 10.32 5.89
CA GLY A 86 -6.96 9.46 6.83
C GLY A 86 -7.40 8.11 6.25
N PHE A 87 -8.73 7.92 6.14
CA PHE A 87 -9.38 6.71 5.63
C PHE A 87 -9.74 6.76 4.13
N SER A 88 -9.40 7.83 3.42
CA SER A 88 -9.76 8.02 2.01
C SER A 88 -9.03 7.02 1.09
N LEU A 89 -9.72 5.95 0.69
CA LEU A 89 -9.17 4.94 -0.22
C LEU A 89 -9.65 5.19 -1.65
N LEU A 90 -8.72 5.49 -2.56
CA LEU A 90 -8.99 5.60 -4.00
C LEU A 90 -8.48 4.36 -4.72
N ALA A 91 -9.37 3.60 -5.34
CA ALA A 91 -9.02 2.47 -6.18
C ALA A 91 -8.32 2.96 -7.46
N HIS A 92 -7.14 2.43 -7.73
CA HIS A 92 -6.39 2.67 -8.97
C HIS A 92 -6.02 1.32 -9.58
N VAL A 93 -6.02 1.25 -10.92
CA VAL A 93 -5.45 0.10 -11.62
C VAL A 93 -3.94 0.18 -11.48
N HIS A 94 -3.35 -0.80 -10.81
CA HIS A 94 -1.91 -0.88 -10.60
C HIS A 94 -1.28 -1.92 -11.53
N VAL A 95 -0.01 -1.70 -11.87
CA VAL A 95 0.76 -2.60 -12.75
C VAL A 95 1.20 -3.92 -12.07
N LEU A 96 0.90 -4.05 -10.78
CA LEU A 96 1.14 -5.19 -9.89
C LEU A 96 0.01 -5.30 -8.84
N PRO A 97 -0.11 -6.41 -8.10
CA PRO A 97 -0.97 -6.51 -6.91
C PRO A 97 -0.76 -5.37 -5.93
N ALA A 98 -1.78 -4.57 -5.69
CA ALA A 98 -1.71 -3.46 -4.75
C ALA A 98 -2.96 -3.33 -3.89
N THR A 99 -2.78 -2.90 -2.65
CA THR A 99 -3.87 -2.49 -1.76
C THR A 99 -3.57 -1.10 -1.19
N HIS A 100 -4.62 -0.31 -0.99
CA HIS A 100 -4.54 0.99 -0.34
C HIS A 100 -5.09 0.84 1.09
N VAL A 101 -4.37 1.35 2.08
CA VAL A 101 -4.75 1.28 3.50
C VAL A 101 -4.82 2.67 4.13
N SER A 102 -5.65 2.83 5.17
CA SER A 102 -5.70 4.05 5.97
C SER A 102 -4.36 4.32 6.67
N TYR A 103 -4.13 5.58 7.08
CA TYR A 103 -2.96 5.98 7.86
C TYR A 103 -2.71 5.08 9.09
N TYR A 104 -3.73 4.88 9.95
CA TYR A 104 -3.60 4.05 11.15
C TYR A 104 -3.28 2.58 10.87
N ALA A 105 -3.88 2.01 9.82
CA ALA A 105 -3.53 0.64 9.40
C ALA A 105 -2.08 0.58 8.90
N GLY A 106 -1.63 1.58 8.14
CA GLY A 106 -0.23 1.72 7.72
C GLY A 106 0.74 1.79 8.90
N LEU A 107 0.43 2.59 9.93
CA LEU A 107 1.25 2.66 11.15
C LEU A 107 1.38 1.31 11.86
N ARG A 108 0.28 0.53 11.93
CA ARG A 108 0.32 -0.83 12.50
C ARG A 108 1.20 -1.78 11.67
N ILE A 109 1.15 -1.66 10.35
CA ILE A 109 2.02 -2.44 9.44
C ILE A 109 3.49 -2.03 9.65
N LYS A 110 3.81 -0.73 9.73
CA LYS A 110 5.17 -0.25 10.04
C LYS A 110 5.66 -0.79 11.38
N ALA A 111 4.83 -0.74 12.41
CA ALA A 111 5.17 -1.30 13.72
C ALA A 111 5.47 -2.81 13.65
N CYS A 112 4.69 -3.57 12.87
CA CYS A 112 4.92 -5.00 12.66
C CYS A 112 6.23 -5.29 11.91
N ILE A 113 6.55 -4.50 10.88
CA ILE A 113 7.82 -4.60 10.14
C ILE A 113 9.00 -4.40 11.09
N ASN A 114 8.92 -3.40 11.98
CA ASN A 114 10.01 -3.04 12.89
C ASN A 114 10.14 -3.98 14.09
N SER A 115 9.06 -4.67 14.50
CA SER A 115 9.06 -5.55 15.68
C SER A 115 9.42 -7.01 15.39
N THR A 116 9.56 -7.38 14.12
CA THR A 116 9.74 -8.78 13.69
C THR A 116 11.02 -8.91 12.86
N ALA A 117 11.87 -9.91 13.16
CA ALA A 117 13.10 -10.14 12.41
C ALA A 117 12.85 -10.60 10.95
N THR A 118 11.72 -11.27 10.71
CA THR A 118 11.30 -11.75 9.39
C THR A 118 9.83 -11.41 9.14
N PRO A 119 9.49 -10.13 8.94
CA PRO A 119 8.11 -9.72 8.77
C PRO A 119 7.58 -10.28 7.44
N ARG A 120 6.39 -10.89 7.49
CA ARG A 120 5.72 -11.47 6.31
C ARG A 120 4.30 -10.95 6.19
N ALA A 121 3.83 -10.83 4.96
CA ALA A 121 2.48 -10.41 4.63
C ALA A 121 1.90 -11.31 3.54
N THR A 122 0.60 -11.58 3.64
CA THR A 122 -0.20 -12.17 2.57
C THR A 122 -1.23 -11.13 2.15
N ILE A 123 -1.27 -10.80 0.86
CA ILE A 123 -2.40 -10.03 0.33
C ILE A 123 -3.49 -11.05 0.01
N LEU A 124 -4.71 -10.82 0.48
CA LEU A 124 -5.86 -11.66 0.18
C LEU A 124 -6.88 -10.86 -0.63
N PHE A 125 -7.08 -11.26 -1.88
CA PHE A 125 -8.11 -10.68 -2.73
C PHE A 125 -9.44 -11.37 -2.47
N LYS A 126 -10.42 -10.64 -1.90
CA LYS A 126 -11.78 -11.16 -1.66
C LYS A 126 -12.83 -10.64 -2.66
N GLY A 127 -12.39 -10.04 -3.77
CA GLY A 127 -13.28 -9.34 -4.69
C GLY A 127 -13.81 -8.01 -4.12
N THR A 128 -14.77 -7.41 -4.82
CA THR A 128 -15.41 -6.16 -4.37
C THR A 128 -16.50 -6.48 -3.37
N VAL A 129 -16.39 -5.98 -2.13
CA VAL A 129 -17.42 -6.13 -1.10
C VAL A 129 -18.24 -4.85 -1.03
N PHE A 130 -19.43 -4.86 -1.65
CA PHE A 130 -20.40 -3.76 -1.60
C PHE A 130 -21.35 -3.93 -0.40
N ARG A 131 -20.88 -3.57 0.81
CA ARG A 131 -21.64 -3.26 2.04
C ARG A 131 -20.67 -3.23 3.23
N ASN A 132 -20.15 -2.06 3.54
CA ASN A 132 -19.66 -1.77 4.89
C ASN A 132 -20.55 -0.66 5.47
N SER A 133 -20.71 -0.61 6.78
CA SER A 133 -21.52 0.43 7.46
C SER A 133 -20.94 1.85 7.33
N GLN A 134 -19.78 1.99 6.68
CA GLN A 134 -19.07 3.24 6.45
C GLN A 134 -19.22 3.76 5.01
N SER A 135 -20.09 3.15 4.20
CA SER A 135 -20.37 3.60 2.84
C SER A 135 -21.75 4.26 2.73
N PRO A 136 -21.83 5.44 2.08
CA PRO A 136 -20.73 6.18 1.46
C PRO A 136 -19.91 6.94 2.51
N ALA A 137 -18.59 7.01 2.33
CA ALA A 137 -17.72 7.93 3.04
C ALA A 137 -17.65 9.24 2.25
N VAL A 138 -17.93 10.37 2.90
CA VAL A 138 -17.78 11.70 2.31
C VAL A 138 -16.29 11.95 2.03
N LYS A 139 -15.96 12.39 0.82
CA LYS A 139 -14.62 12.94 0.54
C LYS A 139 -14.53 14.26 1.28
N ASP A 140 -13.53 14.43 2.13
CA ASP A 140 -13.15 15.75 2.62
C ASP A 140 -12.60 16.55 1.42
N THR A 141 -13.48 17.30 0.77
CA THR A 141 -13.08 18.35 -0.18
C THR A 141 -12.66 19.57 0.64
N PRO A 142 -11.46 20.12 0.45
CA PRO A 142 -11.17 21.46 0.95
C PRO A 142 -12.17 22.41 0.28
N GLU A 143 -12.93 23.16 1.08
CA GLU A 143 -13.73 24.27 0.59
C GLU A 143 -12.83 25.21 -0.20
N GLN A 144 -13.06 25.30 -1.51
CA GLN A 144 -12.61 26.44 -2.28
C GLN A 144 -13.42 27.64 -1.79
N GLN A 145 -12.81 28.50 -0.97
CA GLN A 145 -13.30 29.84 -0.75
C GLN A 145 -13.23 30.61 -2.08
N TYR A 146 -14.39 31.05 -2.55
CA TYR A 146 -14.57 32.06 -3.58
C TYR A 146 -14.22 33.44 -3.01
#